data_AF-A0A9X6AFY2-F1
#
_entry.id   AF-A0A9X6AFY2-F1
#
_cell.length_a   1.000
_cell.length_b   1.000
_cell.length_c   1.000
_cell.angle_alpha   90.00
_cell.angle_beta   90.00
_cell.angle_gamma   90.00
#
_symmetry.space_group_name_H-M   'P 1'
#
loop_
_entity.id
_entity.type
_entity.pdbx_description
1 polymer ?
#
loop_
_entity_poly.entity_id
_entity_poly.type
_entity_poly.pdbx_seq_one_letter_code
_entity_poly.pdbx_strand_id
1 'polypeptide(L)'
;ASASPTDSVPPSDPASPTDSVSPSPSTSSSAPPSAPPSTVPEPPIVSRADWGADESISPEAPEYTADVKAIFVHHTDGANDYSCADSPSIIRSIYAYHVQVSGWKDIGYNFLVDKCGTIFEGRKGGVDLPVFGAHTYGWNREAAGVAVLGDYTTTSATNATLASVARLAAWKLGQYGADPAGTTQLTAGADQHNYFNTNFTAGTKYTFQRISGHRDGYNTQCPGGLLYDQLPTIRTWASGPVQGLKVGSVDGAALSGSTYYTKGGVTVRWTATTPASLISKFELLVDGKSVATTSGTATSAGVTLALGSHTVAVRAVHQSGRTATSAALSVVAETTAPTFTTNPNLSLRSGTVSTSAIPVTLGWKATDDKALRYVKLLAPTTATFGPTTTTSNSTAKSGAATIWSMRAYDYAGNYRTSSPSYTPVILQETAATKSGSWTARSSTSYLGGQSYSSGSKGASLTWTFTGRSAAWVVSRAASSGQAYVYVDGTKISTVDLKSSTTLYRQAIWT
;
A
#
# COMPACT_ATOMS: atom_id res chain seq x y z
N ALA A 1 -61.62 -0.97 -111.39
CA ALA A 1 -61.49 -2.11 -110.46
C ALA A 1 -60.17 -1.95 -109.71
N SER A 2 -60.18 -2.21 -108.41
CA SER A 2 -59.07 -2.44 -107.45
C SER A 2 -57.70 -2.83 -108.03
N ALA A 3 -56.55 -2.57 -107.40
CA ALA A 3 -56.18 -1.99 -106.11
C ALA A 3 -54.66 -1.70 -106.10
N SER A 4 -54.24 -0.80 -105.21
CA SER A 4 -52.89 -0.56 -104.67
C SER A 4 -52.36 -1.80 -103.88
N PRO A 5 -51.16 -1.81 -103.22
CA PRO A 5 -50.22 -0.70 -102.90
C PRO A 5 -48.72 -1.12 -103.06
N THR A 6 -47.64 -0.46 -102.63
CA THR A 6 -47.25 0.49 -101.55
C THR A 6 -45.74 0.77 -101.82
N ASP A 7 -45.02 1.77 -101.31
CA ASP A 7 -45.29 3.17 -100.98
C ASP A 7 -43.90 3.86 -100.83
N SER A 8 -43.70 4.87 -101.67
CA SER A 8 -43.08 6.20 -101.49
C SER A 8 -42.76 6.66 -100.03
N VAL A 9 -41.83 7.56 -99.63
CA VAL A 9 -40.97 8.65 -100.21
C VAL A 9 -40.34 9.41 -98.97
N PRO A 10 -39.55 10.52 -99.03
CA PRO A 10 -38.08 10.57 -98.99
C PRO A 10 -37.59 11.64 -97.92
N PRO A 11 -36.51 12.47 -98.10
CA PRO A 11 -35.83 13.19 -97.01
C PRO A 11 -36.10 14.71 -96.92
N SER A 12 -35.62 15.36 -95.84
CA SER A 12 -35.32 16.81 -95.77
C SER A 12 -34.45 17.22 -94.56
N ASP A 13 -33.39 17.99 -94.82
CA ASP A 13 -32.54 18.83 -93.93
C ASP A 13 -33.20 20.23 -93.66
N PRO A 14 -32.60 21.24 -92.97
CA PRO A 14 -31.71 21.32 -91.78
C PRO A 14 -32.06 22.48 -90.76
N ALA A 15 -31.41 22.59 -89.57
CA ALA A 15 -31.04 23.85 -88.83
C ALA A 15 -30.46 23.63 -87.38
N SER A 16 -29.59 24.55 -86.92
CA SER A 16 -28.82 24.68 -85.64
C SER A 16 -29.56 25.48 -84.52
N PRO A 17 -29.04 25.81 -83.28
CA PRO A 17 -27.91 25.34 -82.45
C PRO A 17 -28.22 25.16 -80.90
N THR A 18 -27.16 25.01 -80.08
CA THR A 18 -26.97 25.17 -78.60
C THR A 18 -27.48 24.13 -77.59
N ASP A 19 -26.56 23.51 -76.82
CA ASP A 19 -26.37 23.82 -75.38
C ASP A 19 -25.06 23.26 -74.79
N SER A 20 -24.46 24.08 -73.92
CA SER A 20 -23.18 23.87 -73.25
C SER A 20 -23.37 23.02 -72.00
N VAL A 21 -22.74 21.83 -71.93
CA VAL A 21 -22.79 20.96 -70.75
C VAL A 21 -21.65 21.34 -69.80
N SER A 22 -22.01 21.99 -68.70
CA SER A 22 -21.15 22.22 -67.54
C SER A 22 -20.83 20.89 -66.85
N PRO A 23 -19.56 20.56 -66.54
CA PRO A 23 -19.24 19.37 -65.77
C PRO A 23 -19.64 19.57 -64.30
N SER A 24 -20.54 18.72 -63.84
CA SER A 24 -20.90 18.59 -62.43
C SER A 24 -19.67 18.15 -61.61
N PRO A 25 -19.37 18.75 -60.45
CA PRO A 25 -18.25 18.31 -59.62
C PRO A 25 -18.59 16.96 -58.99
N SER A 26 -17.90 15.92 -59.43
CA SER A 26 -17.88 14.61 -58.78
C SER A 26 -17.27 14.73 -57.38
N THR A 27 -18.11 14.60 -56.35
CA THR A 27 -17.69 14.44 -54.96
C THR A 27 -17.07 13.05 -54.79
N SER A 28 -15.75 12.97 -54.97
CA SER A 28 -14.98 11.79 -54.59
C SER A 28 -14.99 11.65 -53.06
N SER A 29 -15.92 10.86 -52.53
CA SER A 29 -15.81 10.31 -51.18
C SER A 29 -14.64 9.33 -51.19
N SER A 30 -13.47 9.77 -50.73
CA SER A 30 -12.35 8.87 -50.48
C SER A 30 -12.76 7.92 -49.36
N ALA A 31 -12.57 6.61 -49.57
CA ALA A 31 -12.78 5.62 -48.53
C ALA A 31 -12.02 6.01 -47.24
N PRO A 32 -12.59 5.75 -46.05
CA PRO A 32 -11.92 6.10 -44.80
C PRO A 32 -10.56 5.41 -44.69
N PRO A 33 -9.55 6.06 -44.09
CA PRO A 33 -8.25 5.44 -43.89
C PRO A 33 -8.34 4.22 -42.97
N SER A 34 -7.34 3.34 -43.04
CA SER A 34 -7.21 2.23 -42.09
C SER A 34 -6.65 2.74 -40.76
N ALA A 35 -7.28 2.36 -39.64
CA ALA A 35 -6.83 2.74 -38.31
C ALA A 35 -5.50 2.05 -37.95
N PRO A 36 -4.46 2.80 -37.51
CA PRO A 36 -3.24 2.17 -37.05
C PRO A 36 -3.43 1.48 -35.69
N PRO A 37 -2.75 0.35 -35.43
CA PRO A 37 -2.80 -0.30 -34.13
C PRO A 37 -2.15 0.57 -33.04
N SER A 38 -2.69 0.54 -31.82
CA SER A 38 -2.12 1.27 -30.69
C SER A 38 -1.19 0.42 -29.84
N THR A 39 -0.19 1.05 -29.23
CA THR A 39 0.71 0.43 -28.23
C THR A 39 0.04 0.14 -26.90
N VAL A 40 -1.17 0.65 -26.66
CA VAL A 40 -1.99 0.36 -25.47
C VAL A 40 -3.42 -0.01 -25.88
N PRO A 41 -4.19 -0.72 -25.03
CA PRO A 41 -5.57 -1.08 -25.35
C PRO A 41 -6.48 0.15 -25.51
N GLU A 42 -7.44 0.06 -26.42
CA GLU A 42 -8.52 1.04 -26.55
C GLU A 42 -9.31 1.15 -25.24
N PRO A 43 -9.60 2.37 -24.74
CA PRO A 43 -10.51 2.54 -23.62
C PRO A 43 -11.96 2.25 -24.03
N PRO A 44 -12.86 1.91 -23.08
CA PRO A 44 -14.29 1.92 -23.35
C PRO A 44 -14.74 3.33 -23.74
N ILE A 45 -15.44 3.44 -24.87
CA ILE A 45 -15.97 4.70 -25.40
C ILE A 45 -17.45 4.51 -25.70
N VAL A 46 -18.28 5.43 -25.21
CA VAL A 46 -19.70 5.51 -25.54
C VAL A 46 -19.82 6.07 -26.95
N SER A 47 -20.41 5.30 -27.86
CA SER A 47 -20.53 5.68 -29.27
C SER A 47 -21.52 6.83 -29.46
N ARG A 48 -21.46 7.48 -30.62
CA ARG A 48 -22.46 8.48 -31.04
C ARG A 48 -23.89 7.98 -30.97
N ALA A 49 -24.13 6.75 -31.40
CA ALA A 49 -25.45 6.13 -31.31
C ALA A 49 -25.90 5.97 -29.86
N ASP A 50 -25.00 5.55 -28.97
CA ASP A 50 -25.33 5.26 -27.56
C ASP A 50 -25.63 6.53 -26.76
N TRP A 51 -24.98 7.67 -27.06
CA TRP A 51 -25.36 8.95 -26.44
C TRP A 51 -26.49 9.69 -27.18
N GLY A 52 -26.98 9.15 -28.29
CA GLY A 52 -28.13 9.65 -29.03
C GLY A 52 -27.81 10.85 -29.94
N ALA A 53 -26.68 10.82 -30.64
CA ALA A 53 -26.35 11.82 -31.65
C ALA A 53 -27.42 11.86 -32.76
N ASP A 54 -27.95 13.04 -33.04
CA ASP A 54 -28.78 13.26 -34.22
C ASP A 54 -27.89 13.47 -35.44
N GLU A 55 -27.63 12.42 -36.22
CA GLU A 55 -26.78 12.53 -37.41
C GLU A 55 -27.41 13.37 -38.53
N SER A 56 -28.72 13.66 -38.47
CA SER A 56 -29.39 14.44 -39.52
C SER A 56 -28.96 15.91 -39.55
N ILE A 57 -28.51 16.46 -38.42
CA ILE A 57 -28.04 17.84 -38.35
C ILE A 57 -26.58 17.98 -38.80
N SER A 58 -25.83 16.88 -38.90
CA SER A 58 -24.48 16.83 -39.45
C SER A 58 -24.46 15.91 -40.69
N PRO A 59 -24.83 16.40 -41.88
CA PRO A 59 -24.91 15.55 -43.07
C PRO A 59 -23.57 15.36 -43.80
N GLU A 60 -22.58 16.22 -43.58
CA GLU A 60 -21.31 16.20 -44.35
C GLU A 60 -20.40 15.02 -44.02
N ALA A 61 -19.66 14.48 -44.99
CA ALA A 61 -18.69 13.41 -44.70
C ALA A 61 -17.56 13.88 -43.75
N PRO A 62 -17.01 12.99 -42.90
CA PRO A 62 -15.87 13.32 -42.06
C PRO A 62 -14.62 13.62 -42.90
N GLU A 63 -13.79 14.55 -42.43
CA GLU A 63 -12.45 14.81 -42.97
C GLU A 63 -11.43 14.09 -42.09
N TYR A 64 -10.41 13.50 -42.71
CA TYR A 64 -9.32 12.79 -42.02
C TYR A 64 -7.99 13.48 -42.28
N THR A 65 -7.14 13.52 -41.25
CA THR A 65 -5.77 14.05 -41.32
C THR A 65 -4.75 12.91 -41.49
N ALA A 66 -3.47 13.25 -41.64
CA ALA A 66 -2.42 12.26 -41.81
C ALA A 66 -2.05 11.57 -40.48
N ASP A 67 -2.02 12.31 -39.37
CA ASP A 67 -1.60 11.81 -38.07
C ASP A 67 -2.21 12.60 -36.90
N VAL A 68 -2.07 12.03 -35.69
CA VAL A 68 -2.36 12.69 -34.42
C VAL A 68 -1.06 12.77 -33.62
N LYS A 69 -0.45 13.96 -33.60
CA LYS A 69 0.83 14.20 -32.90
C LYS A 69 0.64 14.69 -31.47
N ALA A 70 -0.49 15.35 -31.20
CA ALA A 70 -0.82 15.93 -29.91
C ALA A 70 -2.30 15.76 -29.56
N ILE A 71 -2.60 15.86 -28.27
CA ILE A 71 -3.93 15.93 -27.69
C ILE A 71 -4.09 17.31 -27.07
N PHE A 72 -5.10 18.06 -27.47
CA PHE A 72 -5.51 19.27 -26.78
C PHE A 72 -6.64 18.97 -25.79
N VAL A 73 -6.41 19.26 -24.52
CA VAL A 73 -7.39 19.11 -23.45
C VAL A 73 -8.17 20.41 -23.30
N HIS A 74 -9.49 20.26 -23.25
CA HIS A 74 -10.47 21.33 -23.11
C HIS A 74 -11.33 21.12 -21.86
N HIS A 75 -12.01 22.17 -21.42
CA HIS A 75 -13.25 22.07 -20.66
C HIS A 75 -14.41 22.57 -21.53
N THR A 76 -15.65 22.22 -21.21
CA THR A 76 -16.82 22.72 -21.96
C THR A 76 -17.36 24.04 -21.43
N ASP A 77 -16.81 24.56 -20.33
CA ASP A 77 -17.28 25.76 -19.63
C ASP A 77 -18.76 25.64 -19.19
N GLY A 78 -19.15 24.41 -18.82
CA GLY A 78 -20.50 24.07 -18.38
C GLY A 78 -20.62 23.94 -16.87
N ALA A 79 -21.83 23.63 -16.39
CA ALA A 79 -22.05 23.36 -14.97
C ALA A 79 -21.34 22.07 -14.52
N ASN A 80 -20.96 22.00 -13.24
CA ASN A 80 -20.31 20.82 -12.63
C ASN A 80 -21.25 19.97 -11.77
N ASP A 81 -22.46 20.47 -11.48
CA ASP A 81 -23.42 19.87 -10.55
C ASP A 81 -24.40 18.87 -11.21
N TYR A 82 -24.20 18.53 -12.49
CA TYR A 82 -24.98 17.53 -13.23
C TYR A 82 -24.82 16.10 -12.69
N SER A 83 -25.79 15.22 -12.90
CA SER A 83 -25.60 13.77 -12.68
C SER A 83 -24.86 13.17 -13.88
N CYS A 84 -23.98 12.18 -13.69
CA CYS A 84 -23.29 11.55 -14.82
C CYS A 84 -24.25 10.82 -15.79
N ALA A 85 -25.49 10.53 -15.37
CA ALA A 85 -26.55 10.07 -16.27
C ALA A 85 -27.03 11.15 -17.26
N ASP A 86 -26.79 12.43 -16.96
CA ASP A 86 -27.10 13.58 -17.82
C ASP A 86 -26.01 13.85 -18.85
N SER A 87 -24.84 13.20 -18.77
CA SER A 87 -23.73 13.43 -19.72
C SER A 87 -24.18 13.32 -21.19
N PRO A 88 -24.96 12.30 -21.62
CA PRO A 88 -25.48 12.25 -22.98
C PRO A 88 -26.34 13.45 -23.39
N SER A 89 -27.19 13.98 -22.51
CA SER A 89 -28.04 15.12 -22.84
C SER A 89 -27.23 16.42 -22.96
N ILE A 90 -26.25 16.62 -22.07
CA ILE A 90 -25.31 17.74 -22.13
C ILE A 90 -24.52 17.70 -23.45
N ILE A 91 -24.02 16.53 -23.85
CA ILE A 91 -23.29 16.35 -25.11
C ILE A 91 -24.20 16.67 -26.31
N ARG A 92 -25.45 16.20 -26.32
CA ARG A 92 -26.43 16.56 -27.37
C ARG A 92 -26.67 18.06 -27.46
N SER A 93 -26.74 18.77 -26.32
CA SER A 93 -26.89 20.22 -26.31
C SER A 93 -25.66 20.94 -26.89
N ILE A 94 -24.44 20.51 -26.55
CA ILE A 94 -23.20 21.06 -27.12
C ILE A 94 -23.13 20.78 -28.63
N TYR A 95 -23.49 19.57 -29.04
CA TYR A 95 -23.53 19.18 -30.46
C TYR A 95 -24.52 20.04 -31.25
N ALA A 96 -25.76 20.19 -30.77
CA ALA A 96 -26.77 21.04 -31.40
C ALA A 96 -26.32 22.51 -31.47
N TYR A 97 -25.71 23.04 -30.39
CA TYR A 97 -25.18 24.41 -30.39
C TYR A 97 -24.09 24.60 -31.45
N HIS A 98 -23.08 23.73 -31.51
CA HIS A 98 -22.01 23.85 -32.50
C HIS A 98 -22.54 23.80 -33.93
N VAL A 99 -23.49 22.91 -34.22
CA VAL A 99 -24.02 22.73 -35.58
C VAL A 99 -25.01 23.82 -35.96
N GLN A 100 -26.06 24.00 -35.15
CA GLN A 100 -27.21 24.82 -35.52
C GLN A 100 -27.01 26.31 -35.20
N VAL A 101 -26.15 26.64 -34.23
CA VAL A 101 -25.89 28.02 -33.81
C VAL A 101 -24.53 28.51 -34.31
N SER A 102 -23.46 27.73 -34.11
CA SER A 102 -22.12 28.13 -34.58
C SER A 102 -21.85 27.80 -36.06
N GLY A 103 -22.74 27.05 -36.71
CA GLY A 103 -22.61 26.67 -38.13
C GLY A 103 -21.47 25.68 -38.41
N TRP A 104 -21.02 24.94 -37.40
CA TRP A 104 -19.97 23.96 -37.56
C TRP A 104 -20.52 22.68 -38.20
N LYS A 105 -19.63 21.93 -38.84
CA LYS A 105 -20.01 20.68 -39.51
C LYS A 105 -20.45 19.59 -38.53
N ASP A 106 -19.96 19.62 -37.30
CA ASP A 106 -20.23 18.65 -36.22
C ASP A 106 -19.74 19.25 -34.89
N ILE A 107 -19.88 18.52 -33.78
CA ILE A 107 -19.23 18.84 -32.51
C ILE A 107 -17.70 19.00 -32.72
N GLY A 108 -17.12 20.08 -32.18
CA GLY A 108 -15.73 20.43 -32.49
C GLY A 108 -14.68 19.47 -31.92
N TYR A 109 -14.98 18.82 -30.80
CA TYR A 109 -14.08 17.92 -30.06
C TYR A 109 -14.15 16.50 -30.62
N ASN A 110 -13.01 15.80 -30.71
CA ASN A 110 -13.00 14.39 -31.09
C ASN A 110 -13.57 13.48 -29.99
N PHE A 111 -13.36 13.86 -28.73
CA PHE A 111 -13.86 13.12 -27.58
C PHE A 111 -14.34 14.06 -26.47
N LEU A 112 -15.22 13.55 -25.63
CA LEU A 112 -15.63 14.20 -24.40
C LEU A 112 -15.46 13.26 -23.21
N VAL A 113 -15.16 13.81 -22.03
CA VAL A 113 -15.01 13.04 -20.78
C VAL A 113 -15.82 13.70 -19.68
N ASP A 114 -16.67 12.94 -19.00
CA ASP A 114 -17.44 13.47 -17.87
C ASP A 114 -16.69 13.40 -16.53
N LYS A 115 -17.28 13.97 -15.47
CA LYS A 115 -16.70 13.95 -14.11
C LYS A 115 -16.62 12.57 -13.46
N CYS A 116 -17.35 11.58 -14.01
CA CYS A 116 -17.31 10.18 -13.60
C CYS A 116 -16.26 9.36 -14.37
N GLY A 117 -15.63 9.93 -15.39
CA GLY A 117 -14.63 9.27 -16.23
C GLY A 117 -15.21 8.50 -17.41
N THR A 118 -16.48 8.70 -17.78
CA THR A 118 -17.04 8.14 -19.01
C THR A 118 -16.44 8.88 -20.21
N ILE A 119 -15.94 8.14 -21.20
CA ILE A 119 -15.42 8.70 -22.45
C ILE A 119 -16.50 8.57 -23.52
N PHE A 120 -16.78 9.64 -24.24
CA PHE A 120 -17.74 9.70 -25.32
C PHE A 120 -17.05 10.01 -26.64
N GLU A 121 -17.47 9.34 -27.70
CA GLU A 121 -17.15 9.74 -29.07
C GLU A 121 -17.76 11.10 -29.34
N GLY A 122 -16.94 12.09 -29.69
CA GLY A 122 -17.38 13.40 -30.11
C GLY A 122 -17.61 13.41 -31.61
N ARG A 123 -16.70 14.07 -32.33
CA ARG A 123 -16.79 14.28 -33.78
C ARG A 123 -16.83 12.96 -34.55
N LYS A 124 -17.79 12.84 -35.46
CA LYS A 124 -18.03 11.64 -36.25
C LYS A 124 -16.87 11.32 -37.19
N GLY A 125 -16.74 10.03 -37.50
CA GLY A 125 -15.77 9.53 -38.47
C GLY A 125 -14.98 8.33 -37.99
N GLY A 126 -15.17 7.89 -36.75
CA GLY A 126 -14.51 6.70 -36.19
C GLY A 126 -13.55 7.08 -35.08
N VAL A 127 -13.74 6.48 -33.91
CA VAL A 127 -12.95 6.75 -32.70
C VAL A 127 -11.48 6.41 -32.88
N ASP A 128 -11.09 5.50 -33.76
CA ASP A 128 -9.73 5.02 -33.98
C ASP A 128 -9.03 5.72 -35.16
N LEU A 129 -9.73 6.61 -35.87
CA LEU A 129 -9.20 7.36 -37.02
C LEU A 129 -8.71 8.77 -36.66
N PRO A 130 -7.85 9.39 -37.50
CA PRO A 130 -7.39 10.78 -37.33
C PRO A 130 -8.44 11.78 -37.85
N VAL A 131 -9.61 11.84 -37.20
CA VAL A 131 -10.70 12.74 -37.61
C VAL A 131 -10.30 14.21 -37.41
N PHE A 132 -10.42 15.02 -38.46
CA PHE A 132 -10.14 16.46 -38.41
C PHE A 132 -11.15 17.20 -37.54
N GLY A 133 -10.69 17.76 -36.42
CA GLY A 133 -11.51 18.49 -35.43
C GLY A 133 -11.78 19.97 -35.76
N ALA A 134 -12.48 20.65 -34.86
CA ALA A 134 -12.66 22.11 -34.85
C ALA A 134 -12.50 22.68 -33.43
N HIS A 135 -11.60 22.11 -32.63
CA HIS A 135 -11.48 22.41 -31.20
C HIS A 135 -10.39 23.44 -30.88
N THR A 136 -9.30 23.47 -31.64
CA THR A 136 -8.14 24.32 -31.37
C THR A 136 -7.72 24.99 -32.67
N TYR A 137 -8.18 26.24 -32.85
CA TYR A 137 -7.91 27.04 -34.05
C TYR A 137 -6.40 27.05 -34.36
N GLY A 138 -6.05 26.85 -35.63
CA GLY A 138 -4.66 26.73 -36.08
C GLY A 138 -3.99 25.36 -35.86
N TRP A 139 -4.55 24.43 -35.07
CA TRP A 139 -3.84 23.19 -34.68
C TRP A 139 -4.59 21.89 -34.95
N ASN A 140 -5.84 21.94 -35.43
CA ASN A 140 -6.69 20.76 -35.64
C ASN A 140 -6.13 19.72 -36.63
N ARG A 141 -5.20 20.08 -37.53
CA ARG A 141 -4.70 19.16 -38.58
C ARG A 141 -3.76 18.06 -38.06
N GLU A 142 -3.14 18.26 -36.90
CA GLU A 142 -2.13 17.36 -36.36
C GLU A 142 -2.44 16.94 -34.91
N ALA A 143 -3.69 17.15 -34.46
CA ALA A 143 -4.11 16.91 -33.10
C ALA A 143 -5.53 16.39 -32.99
N ALA A 144 -5.82 15.73 -31.87
CA ALA A 144 -7.18 15.41 -31.45
C ALA A 144 -7.56 16.20 -30.20
N GLY A 145 -8.84 16.56 -30.09
CA GLY A 145 -9.37 17.34 -28.97
C GLY A 145 -10.16 16.47 -28.00
N VAL A 146 -9.90 16.64 -26.70
CA VAL A 146 -10.66 15.99 -25.62
C VAL A 146 -11.25 17.08 -24.73
N ALA A 147 -12.58 17.18 -24.66
CA ALA A 147 -13.26 18.13 -23.79
C ALA A 147 -13.79 17.48 -22.51
N VAL A 148 -13.38 18.02 -21.36
CA VAL A 148 -13.93 17.61 -20.08
C VAL A 148 -15.22 18.39 -19.81
N LEU A 149 -16.32 17.67 -19.59
CA LEU A 149 -17.62 18.28 -19.30
C LEU A 149 -17.57 19.03 -17.96
N GLY A 150 -17.84 20.33 -18.00
CA GLY A 150 -17.86 21.22 -16.84
C GLY A 150 -16.97 22.46 -16.98
N ASP A 151 -16.82 23.19 -15.87
CA ASP A 151 -15.90 24.32 -15.71
C ASP A 151 -14.83 24.00 -14.66
N TYR A 152 -13.56 23.94 -15.09
CA TYR A 152 -12.43 23.63 -14.24
C TYR A 152 -11.52 24.86 -13.99
N THR A 153 -12.09 26.07 -14.06
CA THR A 153 -11.38 27.30 -13.73
C THR A 153 -10.95 27.32 -12.27
N THR A 154 -11.87 26.99 -11.37
CA THR A 154 -11.67 26.95 -9.91
C THR A 154 -12.05 25.63 -9.26
N THR A 155 -12.48 24.63 -10.05
CA THR A 155 -12.80 23.28 -9.60
C THR A 155 -11.81 22.28 -10.22
N SER A 156 -11.28 21.34 -9.42
CA SER A 156 -10.36 20.31 -9.93
C SER A 156 -11.12 19.17 -10.60
N ALA A 157 -10.57 18.60 -11.68
CA ALA A 157 -11.12 17.39 -12.25
C ALA A 157 -10.86 16.18 -11.33
N THR A 158 -11.79 15.22 -11.33
CA THR A 158 -11.69 14.02 -10.49
C THR A 158 -10.60 13.10 -11.02
N ASN A 159 -10.08 12.22 -10.16
CA ASN A 159 -9.12 11.19 -10.61
C ASN A 159 -9.70 10.26 -11.68
N ALA A 160 -11.02 10.02 -11.68
CA ALA A 160 -11.67 9.23 -12.72
C ALA A 160 -11.58 9.93 -14.09
N THR A 161 -11.87 11.22 -14.14
CA THR A 161 -11.70 12.06 -15.34
C THR A 161 -10.25 12.09 -15.82
N LEU A 162 -9.30 12.39 -14.92
CA LEU A 162 -7.88 12.43 -15.28
C LEU A 162 -7.38 11.08 -15.81
N ALA A 163 -7.80 9.97 -15.21
CA ALA A 163 -7.46 8.63 -15.66
C ALA A 163 -8.01 8.33 -17.05
N SER A 164 -9.25 8.75 -17.34
CA SER A 164 -9.89 8.56 -18.64
C SER A 164 -9.24 9.41 -19.74
N VAL A 165 -8.93 10.68 -19.46
CA VAL A 165 -8.16 11.53 -20.40
C VAL A 165 -6.77 10.93 -20.63
N ALA A 166 -6.09 10.46 -19.59
CA ALA A 166 -4.78 9.82 -19.72
C ALA A 166 -4.84 8.53 -20.54
N ARG A 167 -5.85 7.67 -20.31
CA ARG A 167 -6.03 6.41 -21.04
C ARG A 167 -6.34 6.66 -22.51
N LEU A 168 -7.23 7.60 -22.80
CA LEU A 168 -7.57 8.02 -24.16
C LEU A 168 -6.36 8.62 -24.89
N ALA A 169 -5.63 9.52 -24.24
CA ALA A 169 -4.44 10.13 -24.83
C ALA A 169 -3.34 9.10 -25.08
N ALA A 170 -3.10 8.17 -24.15
CA ALA A 170 -2.15 7.08 -24.33
C ALA A 170 -2.52 6.20 -25.54
N TRP A 171 -3.81 5.84 -25.68
CA TRP A 171 -4.29 5.06 -26.81
C TRP A 171 -4.13 5.80 -28.13
N LYS A 172 -4.61 7.05 -28.21
CA LYS A 172 -4.53 7.84 -29.44
C LYS A 172 -3.10 8.14 -29.89
N LEU A 173 -2.24 8.58 -28.98
CA LEU A 173 -0.83 8.82 -29.30
C LEU A 173 -0.09 7.50 -29.58
N GLY A 174 -0.48 6.42 -28.92
CA GLY A 174 0.06 5.08 -29.13
C GLY A 174 -0.18 4.54 -30.54
N GLN A 175 -1.27 4.93 -31.21
CA GLN A 175 -1.51 4.59 -32.63
C GLN A 175 -0.42 5.16 -33.56
N TYR A 176 0.29 6.20 -33.13
CA TYR A 176 1.33 6.88 -33.89
C TYR A 176 2.72 6.74 -33.23
N GLY A 177 2.89 5.79 -32.30
CA GLY A 177 4.16 5.52 -31.62
C GLY A 177 4.66 6.68 -30.73
N ALA A 178 3.77 7.60 -30.34
CA ALA A 178 4.13 8.81 -29.63
C ALA A 178 4.10 8.62 -28.11
N ASP A 179 5.17 9.04 -27.41
CA ASP A 179 5.22 9.02 -25.94
C ASP A 179 4.39 10.17 -25.34
N PRO A 180 3.32 9.89 -24.56
CA PRO A 180 2.42 10.92 -24.04
C PRO A 180 3.08 11.99 -23.14
N ALA A 181 4.22 11.68 -22.52
CA ALA A 181 4.96 12.63 -21.69
C ALA A 181 5.97 13.49 -22.47
N GLY A 182 6.18 13.20 -23.75
CA GLY A 182 7.12 13.94 -24.58
C GLY A 182 6.53 15.21 -25.21
N THR A 183 7.37 15.86 -26.03
CA THR A 183 6.99 17.00 -26.86
C THR A 183 6.85 16.59 -28.33
N THR A 184 6.21 17.46 -29.12
CA THR A 184 6.12 17.35 -30.58
C THR A 184 6.17 18.74 -31.23
N GLN A 185 6.47 18.80 -32.52
CA GLN A 185 6.30 20.02 -33.31
C GLN A 185 4.98 19.95 -34.09
N LEU A 186 4.17 21.00 -33.97
CA LEU A 186 2.95 21.20 -34.75
C LEU A 186 3.13 22.39 -35.70
N THR A 187 2.51 22.35 -36.87
CA THR A 187 2.51 23.39 -37.88
C THR A 187 1.29 24.29 -37.69
N ALA A 188 1.51 25.58 -37.48
CA ALA A 188 0.41 26.53 -37.31
C ALA A 188 -0.39 26.65 -38.61
N GLY A 189 -1.70 26.44 -38.54
CA GLY A 189 -2.62 26.57 -39.67
C GLY A 189 -3.14 27.99 -39.91
N ALA A 190 -2.86 28.92 -38.99
CA ALA A 190 -3.31 30.31 -39.05
C ALA A 190 -2.38 31.23 -38.24
N ASP A 191 -2.41 32.52 -38.57
CA ASP A 191 -1.79 33.57 -37.75
C ASP A 191 -2.67 33.81 -36.51
N GLN A 192 -2.09 33.69 -35.32
CA GLN A 192 -2.81 33.82 -34.04
C GLN A 192 -1.85 34.04 -32.86
N HIS A 193 -2.39 34.18 -31.66
CA HIS A 193 -1.62 34.12 -30.41
C HIS A 193 -2.33 33.25 -29.38
N ASN A 194 -1.58 32.73 -28.40
CA ASN A 194 -2.13 31.99 -27.27
C ASN A 194 -2.47 32.88 -26.06
N TYR A 195 -3.02 32.27 -25.02
CA TYR A 195 -3.35 32.94 -23.74
C TYR A 195 -2.16 33.64 -23.07
N PHE A 196 -0.94 33.18 -23.37
CA PHE A 196 0.32 33.71 -22.85
C PHE A 196 0.95 34.75 -23.78
N ASN A 197 0.20 35.28 -24.76
CA ASN A 197 0.67 36.24 -25.77
C ASN A 197 1.84 35.75 -26.65
N THR A 198 2.00 34.43 -26.79
CA THR A 198 2.94 33.87 -27.77
C THR A 198 2.30 33.93 -29.15
N ASN A 199 2.93 34.61 -30.10
CA ASN A 199 2.47 34.72 -31.48
C ASN A 199 2.87 33.49 -32.31
N PHE A 200 1.97 33.03 -33.16
CA PHE A 200 2.18 31.95 -34.11
C PHE A 200 1.92 32.46 -35.53
N THR A 201 2.80 32.10 -36.45
CA THR A 201 2.69 32.43 -37.87
C THR A 201 2.33 31.19 -38.67
N ALA A 202 1.33 31.30 -39.54
CA ALA A 202 0.87 30.21 -40.39
C ALA A 202 2.02 29.57 -41.18
N GLY A 203 2.01 28.24 -41.28
CA GLY A 203 3.05 27.43 -41.92
C GLY A 203 4.31 27.18 -41.07
N THR A 204 4.46 27.86 -39.93
CA THR A 204 5.63 27.69 -39.03
C THR A 204 5.38 26.59 -38.01
N LYS A 205 6.45 25.86 -37.65
CA LYS A 205 6.40 24.79 -36.64
C LYS A 205 6.72 25.30 -35.25
N TYR A 206 5.93 24.88 -34.26
CA TYR A 206 6.10 25.24 -32.85
C TYR A 206 6.05 24.00 -31.96
N THR A 207 6.78 24.04 -30.84
CA THR A 207 6.88 22.91 -29.91
C THR A 207 5.73 22.93 -28.91
N PHE A 208 5.05 21.80 -28.77
CA PHE A 208 4.01 21.56 -27.78
C PHE A 208 4.35 20.33 -26.94
N GLN A 209 3.79 20.28 -25.74
CA GLN A 209 3.66 19.00 -25.05
C GLN A 209 2.66 18.14 -25.81
N ARG A 210 2.90 16.82 -25.90
CA ARG A 210 1.96 15.94 -26.63
C ARG A 210 0.58 15.90 -26.02
N ILE A 211 0.44 16.25 -24.75
CA ILE A 211 -0.84 16.53 -24.12
C ILE A 211 -0.78 17.98 -23.65
N SER A 212 -1.49 18.88 -24.33
CA SER A 212 -1.45 20.32 -24.10
C SER A 212 -2.83 20.84 -23.71
N GLY A 213 -2.90 21.97 -23.03
CA GLY A 213 -4.17 22.66 -22.80
C GLY A 213 -4.54 23.50 -24.01
N HIS A 214 -5.83 23.76 -24.24
CA HIS A 214 -6.25 24.66 -25.32
C HIS A 214 -5.55 26.03 -25.27
N ARG A 215 -5.40 26.59 -24.06
CA ARG A 215 -4.68 27.85 -23.81
C ARG A 215 -3.21 27.88 -24.24
N ASP A 216 -2.60 26.73 -24.48
CA ASP A 216 -1.23 26.65 -25.03
C ASP A 216 -1.20 27.06 -26.51
N GLY A 217 -2.28 26.72 -27.24
CA GLY A 217 -2.38 26.91 -28.68
C GLY A 217 -3.20 28.12 -29.12
N TYR A 218 -4.14 28.60 -28.30
CA TYR A 218 -5.06 29.69 -28.66
C TYR A 218 -5.35 30.62 -27.48
N ASN A 219 -5.80 31.84 -27.75
CA ASN A 219 -6.12 32.83 -26.73
C ASN A 219 -7.47 32.51 -26.05
N THR A 220 -7.41 31.68 -25.01
CA THR A 220 -8.57 31.21 -24.25
C THR A 220 -8.15 30.81 -22.83
N GLN A 221 -9.09 30.85 -21.88
CA GLN A 221 -8.89 30.28 -20.55
C GLN A 221 -9.04 28.75 -20.52
N CYS A 222 -9.55 28.10 -21.56
CA CYS A 222 -9.72 26.66 -21.62
C CYS A 222 -8.37 25.91 -21.47
N PRO A 223 -8.23 24.84 -20.66
CA PRO A 223 -9.27 24.02 -20.01
C PRO A 223 -9.66 24.44 -18.58
N GLY A 224 -9.49 25.72 -18.21
CA GLY A 224 -9.64 26.18 -16.83
C GLY A 224 -8.37 25.99 -16.00
N GLY A 225 -8.17 26.85 -15.00
CA GLY A 225 -6.96 26.90 -14.17
C GLY A 225 -6.60 25.58 -13.52
N LEU A 226 -7.53 24.97 -12.79
CA LEU A 226 -7.23 23.77 -12.00
C LEU A 226 -7.04 22.51 -12.87
N LEU A 227 -7.78 22.35 -13.97
CA LEU A 227 -7.52 21.23 -14.90
C LEU A 227 -6.22 21.43 -15.70
N TYR A 228 -5.87 22.67 -16.05
CA TYR A 228 -4.58 22.97 -16.67
C TYR A 228 -3.41 22.58 -15.77
N ASP A 229 -3.50 22.86 -14.47
CA ASP A 229 -2.50 22.47 -13.47
C ASP A 229 -2.40 20.94 -13.29
N GLN A 230 -3.42 20.18 -13.69
CA GLN A 230 -3.46 18.72 -13.65
C GLN A 230 -2.87 18.05 -14.91
N LEU A 231 -2.55 18.78 -15.98
CA LEU A 231 -1.97 18.22 -17.21
C LEU A 231 -0.67 17.42 -17.00
N PRO A 232 0.27 17.82 -16.11
CA PRO A 232 1.45 17.00 -15.80
C PRO A 232 1.10 15.62 -15.23
N THR A 233 0.04 15.54 -14.42
CA THR A 233 -0.47 14.26 -13.89
C THR A 233 -1.01 13.38 -15.01
N ILE A 234 -1.81 13.95 -15.93
CA ILE A 234 -2.34 13.21 -17.10
C ILE A 234 -1.19 12.67 -17.95
N ARG A 235 -0.15 13.48 -18.25
CA ARG A 235 1.04 13.04 -18.99
C ARG A 235 1.76 11.89 -18.32
N THR A 236 1.97 11.99 -17.00
CA THR A 236 2.64 10.95 -16.21
C THR A 236 1.84 9.65 -16.20
N TRP A 237 0.51 9.75 -16.02
CA TRP A 237 -0.38 8.60 -16.03
C TRP A 237 -0.54 7.97 -17.41
N ALA A 238 -0.57 8.75 -18.47
CA ALA A 238 -0.69 8.24 -19.84
C ALA A 238 0.58 7.48 -20.27
N SER A 239 1.75 8.00 -19.90
CA SER A 239 3.05 7.44 -20.28
C SER A 239 3.46 6.24 -19.42
N GLY A 240 3.17 6.26 -18.11
CA GLY A 240 3.74 5.32 -17.14
C GLY A 240 5.25 5.56 -16.89
N PRO A 241 5.90 4.80 -16.00
CA PRO A 241 5.40 3.62 -15.29
C PRO A 241 4.44 3.96 -14.14
N VAL A 242 3.92 2.93 -13.47
CA VAL A 242 3.09 3.06 -12.26
C VAL A 242 3.82 3.85 -11.18
N GLN A 243 3.13 4.83 -10.59
CA GLN A 243 3.65 5.72 -9.56
C GLN A 243 3.18 5.30 -8.16
N GLY A 244 3.95 5.68 -7.15
CA GLY A 244 3.59 5.49 -5.73
C GLY A 244 3.51 4.04 -5.27
N LEU A 245 4.15 3.10 -5.99
CA LEU A 245 4.14 1.68 -5.66
C LEU A 245 4.93 1.41 -4.37
N LYS A 246 4.23 0.93 -3.34
CA LYS A 246 4.83 0.64 -2.03
C LYS A 246 4.20 -0.60 -1.40
N VAL A 247 5.03 -1.47 -0.83
CA VAL A 247 4.58 -2.55 0.06
C VAL A 247 4.28 -1.95 1.44
N GLY A 248 3.04 -2.11 1.91
CA GLY A 248 2.53 -1.56 3.17
C GLY A 248 2.64 -2.53 4.34
N SER A 249 2.36 -3.82 4.13
CA SER A 249 2.48 -4.86 5.15
C SER A 249 2.83 -6.22 4.55
N VAL A 250 3.36 -7.10 5.41
CA VAL A 250 3.58 -8.52 5.15
C VAL A 250 2.83 -9.27 6.25
N ASP A 251 1.56 -9.60 5.98
CA ASP A 251 0.72 -10.31 6.93
C ASP A 251 1.20 -11.77 7.07
N GLY A 252 1.02 -12.38 8.24
CA GLY A 252 1.60 -13.70 8.54
C GLY A 252 3.09 -13.66 8.93
N ALA A 253 3.66 -12.47 9.10
CA ALA A 253 5.01 -12.27 9.60
C ALA A 253 5.04 -11.19 10.71
N ALA A 254 6.01 -11.28 11.63
CA ALA A 254 6.26 -10.24 12.63
C ALA A 254 7.54 -9.46 12.32
N LEU A 255 7.49 -8.14 12.48
CA LEU A 255 8.62 -7.25 12.21
C LEU A 255 9.56 -7.13 13.44
N SER A 256 10.86 -7.33 13.23
CA SER A 256 11.92 -6.96 14.17
C SER A 256 12.97 -6.12 13.45
N GLY A 257 13.15 -4.87 13.89
CA GLY A 257 13.95 -3.89 13.14
C GLY A 257 13.38 -3.70 11.73
N SER A 258 14.16 -4.05 10.71
CA SER A 258 13.78 -4.00 9.28
C SER A 258 13.43 -5.37 8.67
N THR A 259 13.45 -6.45 9.46
CA THR A 259 13.27 -7.82 8.97
C THR A 259 11.97 -8.42 9.49
N TYR A 260 11.19 -9.00 8.59
CA TYR A 260 10.00 -9.78 8.92
C TYR A 260 10.37 -11.24 9.20
N TYR A 261 9.71 -11.87 10.15
CA TYR A 261 9.90 -13.28 10.51
C TYR A 261 8.59 -14.03 10.39
N THR A 262 8.60 -15.19 9.75
CA THR A 262 7.40 -16.00 9.46
C THR A 262 7.75 -17.48 9.53
N LYS A 263 6.72 -18.34 9.59
CA LYS A 263 6.86 -19.80 9.41
C LYS A 263 6.77 -20.24 7.94
N GLY A 264 6.64 -19.28 7.02
CA GLY A 264 6.67 -19.49 5.57
C GLY A 264 5.57 -18.72 4.86
N GLY A 265 4.31 -18.96 5.22
CA GLY A 265 3.15 -18.33 4.58
C GLY A 265 3.03 -16.83 4.92
N VAL A 266 3.05 -15.99 3.88
CA VAL A 266 2.86 -14.53 4.01
C VAL A 266 1.89 -13.99 2.96
N THR A 267 1.21 -12.90 3.29
CA THR A 267 0.45 -12.10 2.33
C THR A 267 1.04 -10.70 2.26
N VAL A 268 1.58 -10.35 1.09
CA VAL A 268 2.16 -9.04 0.83
C VAL A 268 1.06 -8.10 0.37
N ARG A 269 0.91 -6.95 1.03
CA ARG A 269 -0.05 -5.91 0.68
C ARG A 269 0.66 -4.67 0.16
N TRP A 270 0.09 -4.03 -0.85
CA TRP A 270 0.69 -2.85 -1.49
C TRP A 270 -0.34 -1.78 -1.86
N THR A 271 0.18 -0.59 -2.16
CA THR A 271 -0.56 0.56 -2.69
C THR A 271 0.13 1.11 -3.92
N ALA A 272 -0.62 1.78 -4.79
CA ALA A 272 -0.11 2.58 -5.91
C ALA A 272 -0.94 3.87 -6.04
N THR A 273 -0.34 4.96 -6.53
CA THR A 273 -1.04 6.23 -6.77
C THR A 273 -1.56 6.34 -8.20
N THR A 274 -1.00 5.59 -9.15
CA THR A 274 -1.58 5.45 -10.49
C THR A 274 -2.93 4.73 -10.41
N PRO A 275 -4.00 5.26 -11.04
CA PRO A 275 -5.31 4.60 -11.09
C PRO A 275 -5.24 3.18 -11.65
N ALA A 276 -5.98 2.26 -11.04
CA ALA A 276 -5.99 0.84 -11.44
C ALA A 276 -6.40 0.62 -12.91
N SER A 277 -7.20 1.53 -13.49
CA SER A 277 -7.61 1.49 -14.90
C SER A 277 -6.45 1.66 -15.89
N LEU A 278 -5.27 2.08 -15.42
CA LEU A 278 -4.04 2.24 -16.21
C LEU A 278 -2.99 1.14 -15.89
N ILE A 279 -3.30 0.24 -14.95
CA ILE A 279 -2.39 -0.84 -14.53
C ILE A 279 -2.86 -2.13 -15.17
N SER A 280 -1.97 -2.81 -15.91
CA SER A 280 -2.29 -4.09 -16.54
C SER A 280 -2.27 -5.24 -15.53
N LYS A 281 -1.21 -5.32 -14.71
CA LYS A 281 -1.00 -6.38 -13.72
C LYS A 281 -0.01 -5.97 -12.62
N PHE A 282 -0.04 -6.69 -11.52
CA PHE A 282 1.05 -6.74 -10.55
C PHE A 282 1.70 -8.12 -10.53
N GLU A 283 2.97 -8.16 -10.17
CA GLU A 283 3.77 -9.35 -10.02
C GLU A 283 4.39 -9.34 -8.62
N LEU A 284 4.07 -10.35 -7.81
CA LEU A 284 4.73 -10.56 -6.52
C LEU A 284 6.09 -11.18 -6.78
N LEU A 285 7.14 -10.53 -6.27
CA LEU A 285 8.52 -10.96 -6.43
C LEU A 285 9.04 -11.56 -5.13
N VAL A 286 9.69 -12.72 -5.24
CA VAL A 286 10.55 -13.29 -4.20
C VAL A 286 11.96 -13.39 -4.78
N ASP A 287 12.93 -12.77 -4.12
CA ASP A 287 14.34 -12.73 -4.55
C ASP A 287 14.50 -12.22 -6.00
N GLY A 288 13.71 -11.20 -6.33
CA GLY A 288 13.67 -10.58 -7.66
C GLY A 288 12.92 -11.38 -8.73
N LYS A 289 12.43 -12.58 -8.43
CA LYS A 289 11.71 -13.45 -9.37
C LYS A 289 10.20 -13.39 -9.15
N SER A 290 9.43 -13.29 -10.23
CA SER A 290 7.97 -13.34 -10.17
C SER A 290 7.50 -14.72 -9.73
N VAL A 291 6.77 -14.79 -8.62
CA VAL A 291 6.19 -16.01 -8.06
C VAL A 291 4.66 -16.04 -8.16
N ALA A 292 4.03 -14.87 -8.36
CA ALA A 292 2.60 -14.75 -8.62
C ALA A 292 2.30 -13.52 -9.47
N THR A 293 1.23 -13.58 -10.27
CA THR A 293 0.72 -12.45 -11.06
C THR A 293 -0.74 -12.21 -10.71
N THR A 294 -1.13 -10.96 -10.53
CA THR A 294 -2.50 -10.54 -10.17
C THR A 294 -3.00 -9.44 -11.10
N SER A 295 -4.32 -9.22 -11.13
CA SER A 295 -4.93 -8.11 -11.88
C SER A 295 -4.39 -6.74 -11.45
N GLY A 296 -4.49 -5.73 -12.31
CA GLY A 296 -4.14 -4.34 -11.99
C GLY A 296 -5.00 -3.68 -10.90
N THR A 297 -6.07 -4.34 -10.46
CA THR A 297 -6.93 -3.92 -9.34
C THR A 297 -6.54 -4.56 -8.00
N ALA A 298 -5.65 -5.56 -8.02
CA ALA A 298 -5.26 -6.26 -6.80
C ALA A 298 -4.38 -5.37 -5.91
N THR A 299 -4.55 -5.54 -4.59
CA THR A 299 -3.79 -4.81 -3.56
C THR A 299 -3.00 -5.76 -2.66
N SER A 300 -3.04 -7.07 -2.94
CA SER A 300 -2.33 -8.07 -2.17
C SER A 300 -2.17 -9.39 -2.92
N ALA A 301 -1.14 -10.15 -2.56
CA ALA A 301 -0.94 -11.54 -3.00
C ALA A 301 -0.27 -12.36 -1.90
N GLY A 302 -0.66 -13.63 -1.80
CA GLY A 302 -0.06 -14.60 -0.88
C GLY A 302 1.10 -15.37 -1.52
N VAL A 303 2.08 -15.77 -0.71
CA VAL A 303 3.16 -16.69 -1.08
C VAL A 303 3.59 -17.51 0.13
N THR A 304 4.03 -18.75 -0.10
CA THR A 304 4.73 -19.54 0.92
C THR A 304 6.22 -19.51 0.61
N LEU A 305 7.02 -18.95 1.51
CA LEU A 305 8.46 -18.89 1.39
C LEU A 305 9.10 -20.21 1.83
N ALA A 306 10.17 -20.61 1.12
CA ALA A 306 11.04 -21.67 1.60
C ALA A 306 11.74 -21.22 2.90
N LEU A 307 12.28 -22.17 3.68
CA LEU A 307 13.04 -21.80 4.88
C LEU A 307 14.34 -21.08 4.48
N GLY A 308 14.66 -19.99 5.17
CA GLY A 308 15.82 -19.16 4.90
C GLY A 308 15.50 -17.67 4.85
N SER A 309 16.49 -16.89 4.40
CA SER A 309 16.36 -15.45 4.19
C SER A 309 15.95 -15.16 2.75
N HIS A 310 14.93 -14.31 2.60
CA HIS A 310 14.34 -13.91 1.34
C HIS A 310 14.11 -12.40 1.29
N THR A 311 13.88 -11.90 0.08
CA THR A 311 13.35 -10.56 -0.15
C THR A 311 12.00 -10.65 -0.85
N VAL A 312 11.05 -9.81 -0.44
CA VAL A 312 9.74 -9.68 -1.09
C VAL A 312 9.55 -8.27 -1.65
N ALA A 313 9.08 -8.18 -2.88
CA ALA A 313 8.78 -6.91 -3.55
C ALA A 313 7.59 -7.07 -4.48
N VAL A 314 7.05 -5.96 -4.99
CA VAL A 314 5.97 -5.99 -5.98
C VAL A 314 6.43 -5.23 -7.22
N ARG A 315 6.22 -5.80 -8.40
CA ARG A 315 6.40 -5.11 -9.68
C ARG A 315 5.04 -4.82 -10.29
N ALA A 316 4.76 -3.55 -10.57
CA ALA A 316 3.57 -3.12 -11.28
C ALA A 316 3.90 -2.92 -12.76
N VAL A 317 2.99 -3.35 -13.64
CA VAL A 317 3.11 -3.18 -15.09
C VAL A 317 2.02 -2.24 -15.57
N HIS A 318 2.41 -1.07 -16.05
CA HIS A 318 1.49 -0.12 -16.66
C HIS A 318 0.94 -0.66 -18.00
N GLN A 319 -0.20 -0.17 -18.47
CA GLN A 319 -0.77 -0.57 -19.77
C GLN A 319 0.17 -0.31 -20.96
N SER A 320 1.13 0.63 -20.83
CA SER A 320 2.21 0.87 -21.82
C SER A 320 3.34 -0.17 -21.78
N GLY A 321 3.26 -1.17 -20.90
CA GLY A 321 4.32 -2.15 -20.67
C GLY A 321 5.47 -1.65 -19.77
N ARG A 322 5.54 -0.34 -19.48
CA ARG A 322 6.53 0.22 -18.54
C ARG A 322 6.29 -0.32 -17.13
N THR A 323 7.36 -0.72 -16.46
CA THR A 323 7.29 -1.35 -15.13
C THR A 323 7.86 -0.45 -14.03
N ALA A 324 7.29 -0.55 -12.83
CA ALA A 324 7.89 -0.03 -11.59
C ALA A 324 7.98 -1.16 -10.57
N THR A 325 9.05 -1.19 -9.76
CA THR A 325 9.24 -2.19 -8.70
C THR A 325 9.38 -1.48 -7.36
N SER A 326 8.66 -1.95 -6.35
CA SER A 326 8.75 -1.43 -5.00
C SER A 326 10.13 -1.69 -4.40
N ALA A 327 10.48 -0.97 -3.33
CA ALA A 327 11.57 -1.39 -2.45
C ALA A 327 11.31 -2.84 -1.96
N ALA A 328 12.38 -3.61 -1.84
CA ALA A 328 12.32 -4.98 -1.34
C ALA A 328 12.36 -5.00 0.20
N LEU A 329 11.52 -5.84 0.80
CA LEU A 329 11.49 -6.07 2.24
C LEU A 329 12.18 -7.40 2.57
N SER A 330 12.97 -7.42 3.65
CA SER A 330 13.64 -8.64 4.11
C SER A 330 12.67 -9.51 4.91
N VAL A 331 12.60 -10.79 4.57
CA VAL A 331 11.75 -11.78 5.25
C VAL A 331 12.57 -13.02 5.56
N VAL A 332 12.53 -13.50 6.79
CA VAL A 332 13.14 -14.76 7.23
C VAL A 332 12.02 -15.75 7.52
N ALA A 333 12.03 -16.86 6.79
CA ALA A 333 11.14 -17.98 7.02
C ALA A 333 11.86 -19.06 7.83
N GLU A 334 11.34 -19.38 9.01
CA GLU A 334 11.96 -20.31 9.93
C GLU A 334 10.92 -21.00 10.84
N THR A 335 11.25 -22.21 11.29
CA THR A 335 10.39 -23.04 12.15
C THR A 335 11.13 -23.55 13.39
N THR A 336 12.32 -23.03 13.66
CA THR A 336 13.17 -23.49 14.75
C THR A 336 12.71 -22.85 16.05
N ALA A 337 12.25 -23.66 17.00
CA ALA A 337 11.87 -23.14 18.30
C ALA A 337 13.08 -22.66 19.12
N PRO A 338 12.93 -21.59 19.92
CA PRO A 338 13.93 -21.17 20.88
C PRO A 338 14.35 -22.30 21.83
N THR A 339 15.49 -22.14 22.46
CA THR A 339 16.05 -23.09 23.43
C THR A 339 16.24 -22.44 24.79
N PHE A 340 15.95 -23.18 25.87
CA PHE A 340 16.38 -22.78 27.22
C PHE A 340 17.76 -23.37 27.48
N THR A 341 18.81 -22.58 27.25
CA THR A 341 20.20 -22.95 27.58
C THR A 341 20.44 -22.97 29.09
N THR A 342 19.60 -22.28 29.87
CA THR A 342 19.46 -22.49 31.30
C THR A 342 17.98 -22.62 31.62
N ASN A 343 17.59 -23.80 32.09
CA ASN A 343 16.22 -24.04 32.53
C ASN A 343 15.84 -23.08 33.67
N PRO A 344 14.54 -22.72 33.79
CA PRO A 344 14.06 -21.91 34.89
C PRO A 344 14.51 -22.51 36.23
N ASN A 345 15.20 -21.73 37.04
CA ASN A 345 15.71 -22.14 38.33
C ASN A 345 15.33 -21.12 39.39
N LEU A 346 15.26 -21.59 40.64
CA LEU A 346 15.02 -20.72 41.78
C LEU A 346 16.25 -20.64 42.67
N SER A 347 16.58 -19.43 43.08
CA SER A 347 17.42 -19.16 44.23
C SER A 347 16.62 -18.46 45.33
N LEU A 348 16.99 -18.69 46.58
CA LEU A 348 16.46 -17.93 47.70
C LEU A 348 17.02 -16.52 47.66
N ARG A 349 16.24 -15.53 48.10
CA ARG A 349 16.71 -14.13 48.21
C ARG A 349 16.34 -13.55 49.57
N SER A 350 17.04 -12.49 49.97
CA SER A 350 16.72 -11.76 51.19
C SER A 350 15.32 -11.14 51.13
N GLY A 351 14.69 -11.02 52.31
CA GLY A 351 13.36 -10.42 52.47
C GLY A 351 12.56 -11.03 53.62
N THR A 352 11.34 -10.53 53.83
CA THR A 352 10.42 -11.07 54.84
C THR A 352 9.82 -12.40 54.39
N VAL A 353 9.89 -13.41 55.25
CA VAL A 353 9.40 -14.77 55.00
C VAL A 353 8.06 -15.01 55.71
N SER A 354 7.16 -15.71 55.04
CA SER A 354 5.98 -16.33 55.66
C SER A 354 5.81 -17.77 55.16
N THR A 355 4.89 -18.52 55.74
CA THR A 355 4.56 -19.88 55.26
C THR A 355 3.95 -19.88 53.85
N SER A 356 3.34 -18.78 53.42
CA SER A 356 2.75 -18.59 52.10
C SER A 356 3.66 -17.86 51.11
N ALA A 357 4.70 -17.16 51.58
CA ALA A 357 5.58 -16.34 50.76
C ALA A 357 7.04 -16.44 51.23
N ILE A 358 7.79 -17.33 50.59
CA ILE A 358 9.24 -17.39 50.64
C ILE A 358 9.80 -16.53 49.50
N PRO A 359 10.60 -15.50 49.78
CA PRO A 359 11.24 -14.70 48.73
C PRO A 359 12.18 -15.54 47.88
N VAL A 360 11.96 -15.53 46.56
CA VAL A 360 12.81 -16.23 45.58
C VAL A 360 13.17 -15.32 44.41
N THR A 361 14.26 -15.64 43.74
CA THR A 361 14.60 -15.13 42.41
C THR A 361 14.48 -16.27 41.41
N LEU A 362 13.64 -16.08 40.40
CA LEU A 362 13.53 -16.95 39.24
C LEU A 362 14.59 -16.54 38.22
N GLY A 363 15.49 -17.45 37.84
CA GLY A 363 16.51 -17.25 36.81
C GLY A 363 16.31 -18.19 35.62
N TRP A 364 16.63 -17.73 34.40
CA TRP A 364 16.57 -18.52 33.17
C TRP A 364 17.53 -17.96 32.12
N LYS A 365 17.82 -18.75 31.07
CA LYS A 365 18.46 -18.26 29.85
C LYS A 365 17.80 -18.92 28.66
N ALA A 366 17.18 -18.10 27.81
CA ALA A 366 16.62 -18.53 26.55
C ALA A 366 17.41 -17.92 25.39
N THR A 367 17.60 -18.68 24.32
CA THR A 367 18.34 -18.28 23.13
C THR A 367 17.62 -18.76 21.89
N ASP A 368 17.80 -18.03 20.80
CA ASP A 368 17.26 -18.34 19.49
C ASP A 368 18.33 -18.06 18.43
N ASP A 369 18.39 -18.86 17.38
CA ASP A 369 19.41 -18.74 16.32
C ASP A 369 19.08 -17.63 15.30
N LYS A 370 17.87 -17.06 15.37
CA LYS A 370 17.44 -15.95 14.53
C LYS A 370 17.11 -14.72 15.38
N ALA A 371 16.02 -14.75 16.13
CA ALA A 371 15.60 -13.63 16.96
C ALA A 371 14.63 -14.06 18.06
N LEU A 372 15.10 -14.07 19.30
CA LEU A 372 14.22 -14.22 20.46
C LEU A 372 13.36 -12.95 20.61
N ARG A 373 12.05 -13.12 20.76
CA ARG A 373 11.09 -12.01 20.90
C ARG A 373 10.80 -11.69 22.36
N TYR A 374 10.42 -12.69 23.15
CA TYR A 374 10.16 -12.55 24.59
C TYR A 374 10.12 -13.91 25.30
N VAL A 375 10.21 -13.89 26.63
CA VAL A 375 9.96 -15.05 27.48
C VAL A 375 8.74 -14.76 28.35
N LYS A 376 7.79 -15.69 28.43
CA LYS A 376 6.56 -15.56 29.22
C LYS A 376 6.56 -16.56 30.36
N LEU A 377 6.37 -16.08 31.59
CA LEU A 377 5.97 -16.92 32.73
C LEU A 377 4.47 -17.24 32.57
N LEU A 378 4.14 -18.52 32.58
CA LEU A 378 2.77 -19.04 32.47
C LEU A 378 2.22 -19.50 33.83
N ALA A 379 3.10 -19.96 34.72
CA ALA A 379 2.78 -20.37 36.09
C ALA A 379 4.01 -20.15 36.99
N PRO A 380 3.84 -19.85 38.29
CA PRO A 380 2.57 -19.80 39.03
C PRO A 380 1.75 -18.53 38.81
N THR A 381 2.36 -17.49 38.23
CA THR A 381 1.71 -16.24 37.81
C THR A 381 2.03 -15.97 36.35
N THR A 382 1.30 -15.04 35.72
CA THR A 382 1.59 -14.65 34.34
C THR A 382 2.42 -13.38 34.28
N ALA A 383 3.55 -13.42 33.57
CA ALA A 383 4.38 -12.26 33.30
C ALA A 383 5.07 -12.41 31.94
N THR A 384 5.37 -11.29 31.27
CA THR A 384 6.11 -11.28 30.01
C THR A 384 7.39 -10.48 30.19
N PHE A 385 8.51 -11.04 29.75
CA PHE A 385 9.83 -10.46 29.88
C PHE A 385 10.45 -10.24 28.51
N GLY A 386 11.14 -9.12 28.34
CA GLY A 386 11.89 -8.83 27.11
C GLY A 386 12.98 -9.88 26.84
N PRO A 387 13.52 -9.93 25.62
CA PRO A 387 14.42 -11.00 25.19
C PRO A 387 15.77 -11.01 25.92
N THR A 388 16.14 -9.90 26.56
CA THR A 388 17.39 -9.76 27.34
C THR A 388 17.22 -10.00 28.83
N THR A 389 15.98 -10.10 29.33
CA THR A 389 15.72 -10.34 30.75
C THR A 389 15.92 -11.83 31.08
N THR A 390 16.74 -12.10 32.09
CA THR A 390 17.10 -13.47 32.51
C THR A 390 16.70 -13.79 33.95
N THR A 391 16.17 -12.82 34.69
CA THR A 391 15.78 -13.02 36.09
C THR A 391 14.54 -12.21 36.46
N SER A 392 13.76 -12.70 37.43
CA SER A 392 12.63 -11.99 38.02
C SER A 392 12.44 -12.40 39.47
N ASN A 393 12.15 -11.44 40.35
CA ASN A 393 11.86 -11.73 41.76
C ASN A 393 10.41 -12.16 41.93
N SER A 394 10.19 -13.17 42.76
CA SER A 394 8.86 -13.71 43.06
C SER A 394 8.80 -14.22 44.50
N THR A 395 7.71 -14.91 44.83
CA THR A 395 7.53 -15.65 46.07
C THR A 395 7.05 -17.07 45.79
N ALA A 396 7.35 -17.99 46.71
CA ALA A 396 6.94 -19.39 46.63
C ALA A 396 6.32 -19.85 47.96
N LYS A 397 5.41 -20.82 47.92
CA LYS A 397 4.81 -21.39 49.12
C LYS A 397 5.75 -22.42 49.76
N SER A 398 5.84 -22.41 51.09
CA SER A 398 6.63 -23.41 51.82
C SER A 398 5.98 -24.80 51.75
N GLY A 399 6.78 -25.84 51.55
CA GLY A 399 6.37 -27.24 51.69
C GLY A 399 5.45 -27.76 50.58
N ALA A 400 5.19 -26.96 49.55
CA ALA A 400 4.38 -27.34 48.39
C ALA A 400 5.16 -27.16 47.09
N ALA A 401 5.18 -28.20 46.25
CA ALA A 401 5.81 -28.14 44.95
C ALA A 401 5.10 -27.08 44.08
N THR A 402 5.87 -26.11 43.59
CA THR A 402 5.37 -25.07 42.69
C THR A 402 5.97 -25.29 41.30
N ILE A 403 5.14 -25.32 40.26
CA ILE A 403 5.58 -25.42 38.87
C ILE A 403 5.91 -24.01 38.35
N TRP A 404 7.09 -23.87 37.76
CA TRP A 404 7.57 -22.62 37.14
C TRP A 404 7.59 -22.80 35.63
N SER A 405 6.42 -22.65 35.01
CA SER A 405 6.24 -22.85 33.57
C SER A 405 6.62 -21.59 32.83
N MET A 406 7.71 -21.64 32.07
CA MET A 406 8.17 -20.54 31.21
C MET A 406 8.12 -20.96 29.75
N ARG A 407 7.75 -20.02 28.86
CA ARG A 407 7.74 -20.21 27.41
C ARG A 407 8.52 -19.11 26.72
N ALA A 408 9.54 -19.50 25.96
CA ALA A 408 10.30 -18.61 25.09
C ALA A 408 9.64 -18.56 23.71
N TYR A 409 9.52 -17.38 23.12
CA TYR A 409 8.96 -17.14 21.78
C TYR A 409 9.97 -16.39 20.92
N ASP A 410 10.14 -16.81 19.66
CA ASP A 410 10.84 -16.03 18.63
C ASP A 410 9.89 -15.06 17.90
N TYR A 411 10.41 -14.37 16.89
CA TYR A 411 9.61 -13.48 16.04
C TYR A 411 8.75 -14.23 15.00
N ALA A 412 9.14 -15.41 14.52
CA ALA A 412 8.32 -16.25 13.63
C ALA A 412 7.11 -16.89 14.36
N GLY A 413 7.07 -16.81 15.69
CA GLY A 413 6.05 -17.41 16.54
C GLY A 413 6.31 -18.88 16.87
N ASN A 414 7.52 -19.41 16.70
CA ASN A 414 7.86 -20.69 17.32
C ASN A 414 8.14 -20.49 18.80
N TYR A 415 8.00 -21.57 19.56
CA TYR A 415 8.11 -21.51 21.00
C TYR A 415 8.63 -22.80 21.61
N ARG A 416 9.23 -22.65 22.79
CA ARG A 416 9.59 -23.76 23.66
C ARG A 416 9.16 -23.48 25.08
N THR A 417 8.65 -24.51 25.76
CA THR A 417 8.26 -24.44 27.17
C THR A 417 9.21 -25.27 28.04
N SER A 418 9.54 -24.74 29.22
CA SER A 418 10.25 -25.45 30.29
C SER A 418 9.47 -25.24 31.60
N SER A 419 9.16 -26.32 32.31
CA SER A 419 8.26 -26.31 33.48
C SER A 419 8.82 -27.08 34.68
N PRO A 420 10.02 -26.73 35.18
CA PRO A 420 10.56 -27.36 36.38
C PRO A 420 9.70 -27.07 37.61
N SER A 421 9.79 -27.94 38.60
CA SER A 421 9.11 -27.79 39.89
C SER A 421 10.11 -27.69 41.03
N TYR A 422 9.82 -26.78 41.97
CA TYR A 422 10.64 -26.54 43.15
C TYR A 422 9.76 -26.47 44.40
N THR A 423 10.26 -27.01 45.50
CA THR A 423 9.59 -27.06 46.80
C THR A 423 10.50 -26.42 47.85
N PRO A 424 10.45 -25.09 48.05
CA PRO A 424 11.16 -24.48 49.16
C PRO A 424 10.51 -24.91 50.48
N VAL A 425 11.32 -25.18 51.51
CA VAL A 425 10.86 -25.70 52.80
C VAL A 425 11.42 -24.83 53.92
N ILE A 426 10.56 -24.42 54.84
CA ILE A 426 10.96 -23.78 56.10
C ILE A 426 11.29 -24.87 57.12
N LEU A 427 12.52 -24.85 57.63
CA LEU A 427 12.93 -25.63 58.79
C LEU A 427 12.82 -24.76 60.04
N GLN A 428 11.93 -25.13 60.96
CA GLN A 428 11.73 -24.40 62.22
C GLN A 428 12.95 -24.56 63.13
N GLU A 429 13.21 -23.60 64.02
CA GLU A 429 14.32 -23.72 64.96
C GLU A 429 14.16 -24.88 65.96
N THR A 430 12.94 -25.38 66.16
CA THR A 430 12.67 -26.60 66.95
C THR A 430 13.32 -27.85 66.36
N ALA A 431 13.60 -27.87 65.06
CA ALA A 431 14.32 -28.96 64.38
C ALA A 431 15.85 -28.85 64.51
N ALA A 432 16.37 -27.76 65.12
CA ALA A 432 17.80 -27.56 65.27
C ALA A 432 18.38 -28.35 66.45
N THR A 433 19.58 -28.90 66.27
CA THR A 433 20.43 -29.32 67.39
C THR A 433 21.02 -28.07 68.04
N LYS A 434 20.87 -27.95 69.37
CA LYS A 434 21.36 -26.80 70.16
C LYS A 434 22.66 -27.13 70.86
N SER A 435 23.57 -26.17 70.89
CA SER A 435 24.70 -26.14 71.83
C SER A 435 24.69 -24.83 72.60
N GLY A 436 25.04 -24.88 73.89
CA GLY A 436 24.97 -23.75 74.82
C GLY A 436 23.55 -23.43 75.30
N SER A 437 23.41 -22.33 76.04
CA SER A 437 22.13 -21.91 76.65
C SER A 437 21.26 -21.12 75.66
N TRP A 438 20.00 -21.53 75.51
CA TRP A 438 19.02 -20.87 74.64
C TRP A 438 17.71 -20.59 75.37
N THR A 439 17.15 -19.41 75.14
CA THR A 439 15.83 -19.00 75.66
C THR A 439 14.81 -18.99 74.54
N ALA A 440 13.68 -19.66 74.77
CA ALA A 440 12.50 -19.62 73.90
C ALA A 440 11.68 -18.34 74.13
N ARG A 441 11.23 -17.72 73.03
CA ARG A 441 10.31 -16.59 73.04
C ARG A 441 9.12 -16.92 72.14
N SER A 442 7.91 -16.72 72.64
CA SER A 442 6.68 -16.98 71.88
C SER A 442 6.01 -15.67 71.47
N SER A 443 5.61 -15.58 70.21
CA SER A 443 4.86 -14.45 69.64
C SER A 443 4.32 -14.82 68.27
N THR A 444 3.12 -14.34 67.93
CA THR A 444 2.54 -14.49 66.59
C THR A 444 3.35 -13.77 65.52
N SER A 445 4.29 -12.89 65.87
CA SER A 445 5.21 -12.23 64.93
C SER A 445 6.35 -13.13 64.47
N TYR A 446 6.69 -14.19 65.21
CA TYR A 446 7.71 -15.14 64.77
C TYR A 446 7.16 -16.09 63.70
N LEU A 447 8.06 -16.67 62.91
CA LEU A 447 7.70 -17.74 61.97
C LEU A 447 7.42 -18.99 62.81
N GLY A 448 6.25 -19.62 62.65
CA GLY A 448 5.86 -20.77 63.50
C GLY A 448 5.49 -20.41 64.95
N GLY A 449 5.47 -19.13 65.33
CA GLY A 449 5.01 -18.66 66.65
C GLY A 449 6.07 -18.64 67.75
N GLN A 450 7.29 -19.10 67.46
CA GLN A 450 8.39 -19.20 68.42
C GLN A 450 9.70 -18.67 67.82
N SER A 451 10.66 -18.29 68.68
CA SER A 451 12.03 -17.94 68.31
C SER A 451 12.99 -18.33 69.44
N TYR A 452 14.23 -18.67 69.11
CA TYR A 452 15.30 -18.89 70.08
C TYR A 452 16.30 -17.73 70.10
N SER A 453 16.66 -17.28 71.30
CA SER A 453 17.69 -16.26 71.52
C SER A 453 18.73 -16.75 72.54
N SER A 454 20.00 -16.41 72.34
CA SER A 454 21.07 -16.65 73.30
C SER A 454 21.95 -15.41 73.46
N GLY A 455 22.41 -15.16 74.69
CA GLY A 455 23.46 -14.19 74.99
C GLY A 455 24.82 -14.84 75.26
N SER A 456 24.90 -16.17 75.23
CA SER A 456 26.12 -16.91 75.55
C SER A 456 27.04 -16.99 74.34
N LYS A 457 28.29 -16.55 74.49
CA LYS A 457 29.31 -16.68 73.44
C LYS A 457 29.49 -18.16 73.08
N GLY A 458 29.43 -18.48 71.79
CA GLY A 458 29.62 -19.85 71.28
C GLY A 458 28.35 -20.72 71.29
N ALA A 459 27.20 -20.21 71.75
CA ALA A 459 25.94 -20.93 71.56
C ALA A 459 25.62 -21.07 70.06
N SER A 460 25.13 -22.24 69.64
CA SER A 460 24.84 -22.54 68.24
C SER A 460 23.52 -23.29 68.05
N LEU A 461 22.94 -23.10 66.87
CA LEU A 461 21.84 -23.90 66.32
C LEU A 461 22.34 -24.54 65.03
N THR A 462 22.14 -25.85 64.89
CA THR A 462 22.58 -26.63 63.74
C THR A 462 21.40 -27.36 63.10
N TRP A 463 21.25 -27.22 61.79
CA TRP A 463 20.27 -27.94 60.98
C TRP A 463 20.99 -28.83 59.98
N THR A 464 20.42 -30.00 59.69
CA THR A 464 20.83 -30.86 58.58
C THR A 464 19.72 -30.87 57.53
N PHE A 465 20.07 -30.65 56.27
CA PHE A 465 19.10 -30.65 55.17
C PHE A 465 19.77 -31.10 53.87
N THR A 466 18.97 -31.51 52.89
CA THR A 466 19.40 -31.73 51.51
C THR A 466 18.71 -30.69 50.63
N GLY A 467 19.48 -29.86 49.94
CA GLY A 467 18.95 -28.76 49.14
C GLY A 467 20.00 -28.14 48.24
N ARG A 468 19.56 -27.19 47.40
CA ARG A 468 20.44 -26.48 46.45
C ARG A 468 20.90 -25.10 46.97
N SER A 469 20.21 -24.58 47.99
CA SER A 469 20.46 -23.29 48.63
C SER A 469 19.80 -23.27 50.01
N ALA A 470 20.26 -22.41 50.90
CA ALA A 470 19.64 -22.19 52.20
C ALA A 470 19.58 -20.70 52.52
N ALA A 471 18.52 -20.27 53.20
CA ALA A 471 18.40 -18.92 53.71
C ALA A 471 18.25 -18.94 55.23
N TRP A 472 18.95 -18.05 55.91
CA TRP A 472 18.80 -17.93 57.36
C TRP A 472 17.80 -16.83 57.71
N VAL A 473 16.70 -17.26 58.35
CA VAL A 473 15.60 -16.40 58.76
C VAL A 473 15.74 -16.05 60.23
N VAL A 474 15.76 -14.76 60.53
CA VAL A 474 15.99 -14.26 61.90
C VAL A 474 15.00 -13.18 62.30
N SER A 475 15.02 -12.85 63.59
CA SER A 475 14.55 -11.55 64.07
C SER A 475 15.75 -10.65 64.31
N ARG A 476 15.60 -9.36 64.00
CA ARG A 476 16.62 -8.33 64.14
C ARG A 476 16.13 -7.27 65.11
N ALA A 477 16.98 -6.80 66.01
CA ALA A 477 16.65 -5.76 66.99
C ALA A 477 17.90 -4.95 67.36
N ALA A 478 17.71 -3.83 68.08
CA ALA A 478 18.81 -2.93 68.44
C ALA A 478 19.83 -3.60 69.39
N SER A 479 19.38 -4.58 70.17
CA SER A 479 20.18 -5.37 71.10
C SER A 479 20.76 -6.66 70.49
N SER A 480 20.47 -6.96 69.23
CA SER A 480 21.00 -8.15 68.56
C SER A 480 22.48 -7.97 68.22
N GLY A 481 23.26 -9.04 68.36
CA GLY A 481 24.69 -9.10 68.02
C GLY A 481 24.95 -9.70 66.64
N GLN A 482 26.20 -10.11 66.41
CA GLN A 482 26.59 -10.82 65.19
C GLN A 482 26.53 -12.33 65.39
N ALA A 483 26.29 -13.06 64.30
CA ALA A 483 26.36 -14.52 64.27
C ALA A 483 27.29 -15.00 63.14
N TYR A 484 27.96 -16.11 63.38
CA TYR A 484 28.75 -16.79 62.36
C TYR A 484 27.90 -17.88 61.70
N VAL A 485 27.86 -17.87 60.37
CA VAL A 485 27.22 -18.91 59.58
C VAL A 485 28.27 -19.89 59.13
N TYR A 486 28.06 -21.16 59.43
CA TYR A 486 28.88 -22.28 59.00
C TYR A 486 28.06 -23.17 58.07
N VAL A 487 28.66 -23.62 56.97
CA VAL A 487 28.12 -24.67 56.10
C VAL A 487 29.16 -25.78 56.05
N ASP A 488 28.74 -27.00 56.37
CA ASP A 488 29.57 -28.20 56.44
C ASP A 488 30.87 -27.99 57.23
N GLY A 489 30.74 -27.34 58.41
CA GLY A 489 31.84 -27.06 59.34
C GLY A 489 32.74 -25.88 58.94
N THR A 490 32.57 -25.30 57.75
CA THR A 490 33.37 -24.17 57.27
C THR A 490 32.63 -22.86 57.51
N LYS A 491 33.30 -21.87 58.13
CA LYS A 491 32.73 -20.53 58.30
C LYS A 491 32.62 -19.85 56.93
N ILE A 492 31.40 -19.52 56.52
CA ILE A 492 31.14 -18.90 55.22
C ILE A 492 30.73 -17.43 55.34
N SER A 493 30.20 -16.99 56.48
CA SER A 493 29.79 -15.60 56.67
C SER A 493 29.76 -15.17 58.13
N THR A 494 29.85 -13.85 58.36
CA THR A 494 29.49 -13.20 59.61
C THR A 494 28.33 -12.27 59.32
N VAL A 495 27.20 -12.49 59.99
CA VAL A 495 25.94 -11.80 59.70
C VAL A 495 25.57 -10.91 60.89
N ASP A 496 25.32 -9.63 60.62
CA ASP A 496 24.89 -8.66 61.62
C ASP A 496 23.36 -8.64 61.79
N LEU A 497 22.91 -9.04 62.98
CA LEU A 497 21.49 -9.09 63.32
C LEU A 497 20.96 -7.75 63.84
N LYS A 498 21.81 -6.74 64.04
CA LYS A 498 21.40 -5.45 64.57
C LYS A 498 20.46 -4.71 63.61
N SER A 499 19.44 -4.07 64.17
CA SER A 499 18.50 -3.20 63.44
C SER A 499 17.98 -2.12 64.38
N SER A 500 17.80 -0.89 63.89
CA SER A 500 17.26 0.22 64.71
C SER A 500 15.81 -0.04 65.15
N THR A 501 15.05 -0.80 64.36
CA THR A 501 13.71 -1.28 64.69
C THR A 501 13.67 -2.81 64.74
N THR A 502 12.70 -3.35 65.48
CA THR A 502 12.53 -4.81 65.54
C THR A 502 11.90 -5.30 64.23
N LEU A 503 12.62 -6.15 63.50
CA LEU A 503 12.15 -6.78 62.27
C LEU A 503 12.07 -8.29 62.48
N TYR A 504 10.91 -8.88 62.17
CA TYR A 504 10.68 -10.32 62.30
C TYR A 504 10.77 -11.00 60.94
N ARG A 505 11.10 -12.30 60.95
CA ARG A 505 11.04 -13.20 59.77
C ARG A 505 11.92 -12.76 58.60
N GLN A 506 13.08 -12.18 58.89
CA GLN A 506 13.96 -11.66 57.84
C GLN A 506 14.93 -12.74 57.37
N ALA A 507 14.80 -13.18 56.12
CA ALA A 507 15.89 -13.86 55.43
C ALA A 507 16.98 -12.82 55.14
N ILE A 508 18.14 -12.97 55.78
CA ILE A 508 19.24 -11.98 55.68
C ILE A 508 20.56 -12.58 55.19
N TRP A 509 20.59 -13.90 55.01
CA TRP A 509 21.67 -14.63 54.39
C TRP A 509 21.02 -15.69 53.49
N THR A 510 21.56 -15.89 52.30
CA THR A 510 21.03 -16.77 51.24
C THR A 510 22.12 -17.42 50.43
#